data_AF-A0A258SVV3-F1
#
_entry.id   AF-A0A258SVV3-F1
#
_cell.length_a   1.000
_cell.length_b   1.000
_cell.length_c   1.000
_cell.angle_alpha   90.00
_cell.angle_beta   90.00
_cell.angle_gamma   90.00
#
_symmetry.space_group_name_H-M   'P 1'
#
loop_
_entity.id
_entity.type
_entity.pdbx_description
1 polymer ?
#
loop_
_entity_poly.entity_id
_entity_poly.type
_entity_poly.pdbx_seq_one_letter_code
_entity_poly.pdbx_strand_id
1 'polypeptide(L)'
;MNTSPTDTIAAIATASGAGGIGVVRVSGALSKTIANEILGHCPAPRHAAYLDFKQANGDLLDRGIAIFYPNPHSYTGEDVLELQAHGGTALMQILLARCISLGARQAEPGEFTRRAYLNDKMDLAQAEAVADVINAATVEAAKSAVRSLSGEFSQRINALLLKLIDLRMYVEACLDFPEEEIDFITQGRVGEKLAAIIAELNAVFVKAKQGSLLREGINVVLVGQPNVGKSS
;
A
#
# COMPACT_ATOMS: atom_id res chain seq x y z
N MET A 1 -1.64 -18.27 -16.16
CA MET A 1 -0.93 -17.59 -15.05
C MET A 1 -1.38 -18.23 -13.76
N ASN A 2 -0.43 -18.59 -12.88
CA ASN A 2 -0.59 -19.53 -11.76
C ASN A 2 -1.83 -19.28 -10.89
N THR A 3 -2.86 -20.10 -11.05
CA THR A 3 -3.97 -20.26 -10.10
C THR A 3 -3.57 -21.25 -9.01
N SER A 4 -2.55 -20.89 -8.21
CA SER A 4 -2.57 -21.34 -6.82
C SER A 4 -3.74 -20.59 -6.19
N PRO A 5 -4.71 -21.24 -5.50
CA PRO A 5 -5.62 -20.47 -4.67
C PRO A 5 -4.76 -19.65 -3.72
N THR A 6 -4.85 -18.32 -3.82
CA THR A 6 -4.16 -17.45 -2.88
C THR A 6 -4.66 -17.81 -1.49
N ASP A 7 -3.73 -18.12 -0.61
CA ASP A 7 -4.03 -18.40 0.77
C ASP A 7 -4.75 -17.21 1.42
N THR A 8 -5.54 -17.47 2.46
CA THR A 8 -6.16 -16.39 3.23
C THR A 8 -5.20 -15.99 4.34
N ILE A 9 -4.95 -14.69 4.49
CA ILE A 9 -4.05 -14.15 5.51
C ILE A 9 -4.80 -13.38 6.57
N ALA A 10 -4.29 -13.39 7.80
CA ALA A 10 -4.78 -12.60 8.91
C ALA A 10 -3.65 -11.92 9.69
N ALA A 11 -3.89 -10.72 10.21
CA ALA A 11 -2.99 -10.04 11.15
C ALA A 11 -3.73 -9.03 12.02
N ILE A 12 -3.11 -8.66 13.14
CA ILE A 12 -3.53 -7.48 13.92
C ILE A 12 -3.06 -6.24 13.13
N ALA A 13 -4.02 -5.40 12.73
CA ALA A 13 -3.79 -4.24 11.86
C ALA A 13 -3.57 -2.93 12.63
N THR A 14 -3.82 -2.92 13.95
CA THR A 14 -3.57 -1.79 14.85
C THR A 14 -2.18 -1.90 15.50
N ALA A 15 -1.65 -0.77 15.96
CA ALA A 15 -0.39 -0.73 16.69
C ALA A 15 -0.42 -1.61 17.95
N SER A 16 0.74 -2.15 18.32
CA SER A 16 0.91 -2.95 19.54
C SER A 16 0.68 -2.11 20.79
N GLY A 17 0.05 -2.71 21.80
CA GLY A 17 -0.24 -2.08 23.09
C GLY A 17 -1.72 -2.15 23.44
N ALA A 18 -2.07 -1.62 24.62
CA ALA A 18 -3.46 -1.50 25.03
C ALA A 18 -4.09 -0.26 24.39
N GLY A 19 -5.24 -0.42 23.74
CA GLY A 19 -6.02 0.66 23.16
C GLY A 19 -7.52 0.45 23.34
N GLY A 20 -8.32 1.49 23.10
CA GLY A 20 -9.79 1.37 23.15
C GLY A 20 -10.34 0.39 22.12
N ILE A 21 -9.68 0.29 20.96
CA ILE A 21 -10.06 -0.61 19.85
C ILE A 21 -8.79 -1.27 19.30
N GLY A 22 -8.91 -2.54 18.95
CA GLY A 22 -7.93 -3.27 18.16
C GLY A 22 -8.61 -3.94 16.97
N VAL A 23 -7.88 -4.08 15.86
CA VAL A 23 -8.44 -4.62 14.62
C VAL A 23 -7.66 -5.86 14.19
N VAL A 24 -8.35 -6.98 13.99
CA VAL A 24 -7.82 -8.13 13.25
C VAL A 24 -8.39 -8.07 11.83
N ARG A 25 -7.50 -8.01 10.84
CA ARG A 25 -7.86 -7.98 9.41
C ARG A 25 -7.57 -9.33 8.78
N VAL A 26 -8.49 -9.82 7.97
CA VAL A 26 -8.39 -11.06 7.18
C VAL A 26 -8.57 -10.71 5.70
N SER A 27 -7.77 -11.28 4.81
CA SER A 27 -7.84 -11.09 3.35
C SER A 27 -7.67 -12.42 2.62
N GLY A 28 -8.57 -12.72 1.69
CA GLY A 28 -8.52 -13.93 0.85
C GLY A 28 -9.85 -14.68 0.80
N ALA A 29 -9.86 -15.82 0.09
CA ALA A 29 -11.07 -16.57 -0.23
C ALA A 29 -11.85 -17.11 1.00
N LEU A 30 -11.20 -17.30 2.14
CA LEU A 30 -11.84 -17.80 3.37
C LEU A 30 -12.41 -16.68 4.24
N SER A 31 -12.27 -15.40 3.90
CA SER A 31 -12.74 -14.27 4.72
C SER A 31 -14.23 -14.37 5.09
N LYS A 32 -15.08 -14.76 4.13
CA LYS A 32 -16.52 -14.94 4.38
C LYS A 32 -16.82 -16.14 5.28
N THR A 33 -16.10 -17.25 5.12
CA THR A 33 -16.21 -18.44 5.97
C THR A 33 -15.80 -18.11 7.40
N ILE A 34 -14.67 -17.43 7.57
CA ILE A 34 -14.17 -16.97 8.88
C ILE A 34 -15.18 -16.04 9.55
N ALA A 35 -15.81 -15.14 8.78
CA ALA A 35 -16.88 -14.28 9.29
C ALA A 35 -18.06 -15.10 9.84
N ASN A 36 -18.56 -16.08 9.08
CA ASN A 36 -19.66 -16.94 9.54
C ASN A 36 -19.30 -17.72 10.81
N GLU A 37 -18.09 -18.25 10.91
CA GLU A 37 -17.64 -19.07 12.04
C GLU A 37 -17.40 -18.26 13.33
N ILE A 38 -16.92 -17.02 13.21
CA ILE A 38 -16.66 -16.15 14.37
C ILE A 38 -17.93 -15.39 14.79
N LEU A 39 -18.74 -14.95 13.83
CA LEU A 39 -19.85 -14.00 14.06
C LEU A 39 -21.23 -14.66 14.01
N GLY A 40 -21.32 -15.91 13.55
CA GLY A 40 -22.56 -16.63 13.25
C GLY A 40 -23.16 -16.30 11.88
N HIS A 41 -22.80 -15.16 11.28
CA HIS A 41 -23.11 -14.82 9.89
C HIS A 41 -22.12 -13.77 9.37
N CYS A 42 -21.93 -13.70 8.05
CA CYS A 42 -21.17 -12.62 7.43
C CYS A 42 -22.01 -11.33 7.41
N PRO A 43 -21.45 -10.17 7.81
CA PRO A 43 -22.11 -8.87 7.66
C PRO A 43 -22.44 -8.55 6.19
N ALA A 44 -23.44 -7.69 5.98
CA ALA A 44 -23.68 -7.13 4.65
C ALA A 44 -22.44 -6.35 4.17
N PRO A 45 -22.14 -6.36 2.86
CA PRO A 45 -21.00 -5.62 2.30
C PRO A 45 -20.95 -4.17 2.78
N ARG A 46 -19.81 -3.77 3.35
CA ARG A 46 -19.50 -2.41 3.82
C ARG A 46 -20.46 -1.84 4.87
N HIS A 47 -21.15 -2.70 5.61
CA HIS A 47 -21.96 -2.30 6.76
C HIS A 47 -21.24 -2.66 8.06
N ALA A 48 -21.22 -1.71 8.99
CA ALA A 48 -20.78 -1.96 10.35
C ALA A 48 -21.84 -2.75 11.11
N ALA A 49 -21.49 -3.96 11.55
CA ALA A 49 -22.37 -4.80 12.35
C ALA A 49 -21.77 -5.01 13.74
N TYR A 50 -22.50 -4.63 14.78
CA TYR A 50 -22.13 -4.92 16.17
C TYR A 50 -22.55 -6.34 16.53
N LEU A 51 -21.59 -7.24 16.75
CA LEU A 51 -21.82 -8.68 16.84
C LEU A 51 -20.97 -9.32 17.94
N ASP A 52 -21.44 -10.47 18.44
CA ASP A 52 -20.68 -11.36 19.31
C ASP A 52 -19.58 -12.06 18.50
N PHE A 53 -18.35 -12.04 19.01
CA PHE A 53 -17.22 -12.78 18.43
C PHE A 53 -17.06 -14.06 19.24
N LYS A 54 -17.04 -15.22 18.57
CA LYS A 54 -17.12 -16.53 19.24
C LYS A 54 -15.87 -17.38 19.06
N GLN A 55 -15.60 -18.18 20.09
CA GLN A 55 -14.62 -19.25 20.10
C GLN A 55 -15.12 -20.49 19.35
N ALA A 56 -14.24 -21.46 19.14
CA ALA A 56 -14.59 -22.76 18.54
C ALA A 56 -15.65 -23.53 19.34
N ASN A 57 -15.67 -23.38 20.66
CA ASN A 57 -16.64 -24.02 21.54
C ASN A 57 -17.96 -23.22 21.68
N GLY A 58 -18.06 -22.06 21.01
CA GLY A 58 -19.23 -21.17 21.07
C GLY A 58 -19.17 -20.11 22.16
N ASP A 59 -18.16 -20.13 23.05
CA ASP A 59 -18.00 -19.11 24.09
C ASP A 59 -17.72 -17.72 23.49
N LEU A 60 -18.17 -16.68 24.19
CA LEU A 60 -17.92 -15.30 23.81
C LEU A 60 -16.43 -14.96 23.99
N LEU A 61 -15.78 -14.49 22.92
CA LEU A 61 -14.48 -13.82 22.96
C LEU A 61 -14.62 -12.35 23.33
N ASP A 62 -15.49 -11.65 22.59
CA ASP A 62 -15.74 -10.22 22.73
C ASP A 62 -17.05 -9.83 22.04
N ARG A 63 -17.45 -8.57 22.18
CA ARG A 63 -18.45 -7.91 21.34
C ARG A 63 -17.84 -6.71 20.66
N GLY A 64 -17.89 -6.69 19.34
CA GLY A 64 -17.20 -5.70 18.52
C GLY A 64 -17.94 -5.37 17.25
N ILE A 65 -17.31 -4.53 16.43
CA ILE A 65 -17.81 -4.18 15.10
C ILE A 65 -17.10 -5.06 14.08
N ALA A 66 -17.86 -5.73 13.23
CA ALA A 66 -17.34 -6.42 12.05
C ALA A 66 -17.74 -5.68 10.77
N ILE A 67 -16.82 -5.60 9.82
CA ILE A 67 -17.09 -5.07 8.47
C ILE A 67 -16.52 -6.03 7.43
N PHE A 68 -17.36 -6.39 6.45
CA PHE A 68 -16.97 -7.23 5.33
C PHE A 68 -16.88 -6.40 4.03
N TYR A 69 -15.78 -6.57 3.30
CA TYR A 69 -15.51 -5.91 2.02
C TYR A 69 -15.37 -6.98 0.93
N PRO A 70 -16.36 -7.15 0.04
CA PRO A 70 -16.22 -8.11 -1.05
C PRO A 70 -15.22 -7.62 -2.12
N ASN A 71 -14.52 -8.56 -2.75
CA ASN A 71 -13.74 -8.37 -3.98
C ASN A 71 -14.63 -7.75 -5.08
N PRO A 72 -14.15 -6.79 -5.90
CA PRO A 72 -12.81 -6.18 -5.92
C PRO A 72 -12.69 -4.90 -5.08
N HIS A 73 -13.67 -4.67 -4.23
CA HIS A 73 -13.95 -3.38 -3.62
C HIS A 73 -13.42 -3.27 -2.18
N SER A 74 -12.20 -3.78 -1.99
CA SER A 74 -11.45 -3.82 -0.72
C SER A 74 -10.04 -3.24 -0.87
N TYR A 75 -9.31 -3.14 0.24
CA TYR A 75 -7.92 -2.66 0.25
C TYR A 75 -6.98 -3.53 -0.59
N THR A 76 -7.05 -4.85 -0.41
CA THR A 76 -6.20 -5.82 -1.13
C THR A 76 -6.74 -6.17 -2.51
N GLY A 77 -8.00 -5.84 -2.82
CA GLY A 77 -8.70 -6.33 -4.00
C GLY A 77 -9.32 -7.72 -3.81
N GLU A 78 -9.09 -8.39 -2.68
CA GLU A 78 -9.69 -9.69 -2.33
C GLU A 78 -10.93 -9.49 -1.43
N ASP A 79 -11.60 -10.57 -1.04
CA ASP A 79 -12.55 -10.51 0.07
C ASP A 79 -11.80 -10.19 1.37
N VAL A 80 -12.19 -9.12 2.06
CA VAL A 80 -11.58 -8.66 3.32
C VAL A 80 -12.60 -8.62 4.44
N LEU A 81 -12.23 -9.15 5.60
CA LEU A 81 -12.99 -9.03 6.85
C LEU A 81 -12.16 -8.22 7.85
N GLU A 82 -12.78 -7.23 8.48
CA GLU A 82 -12.20 -6.51 9.62
C GLU A 82 -13.03 -6.78 10.88
N LEU A 83 -12.36 -7.31 11.90
CA LEU A 83 -12.91 -7.57 13.23
C LEU A 83 -12.35 -6.54 14.20
N GLN A 84 -13.18 -5.56 14.58
CA GLN A 84 -12.84 -4.47 15.49
C GLN A 84 -13.35 -4.82 16.90
N ALA A 85 -12.44 -5.26 17.75
CA ALA A 85 -12.70 -5.67 19.14
C ALA A 85 -12.04 -4.69 20.12
N HIS A 86 -12.22 -4.89 21.42
CA HIS A 86 -11.48 -4.15 22.44
C HIS A 86 -9.97 -4.37 22.27
N GLY A 87 -9.18 -3.30 22.33
CA GLY A 87 -7.74 -3.32 21.99
C GLY A 87 -6.83 -3.91 23.08
N GLY A 88 -7.28 -4.94 23.79
CA GLY A 88 -6.45 -5.65 24.77
C GLY A 88 -5.50 -6.63 24.08
N THR A 89 -4.20 -6.60 24.43
CA THR A 89 -3.16 -7.44 23.80
C THR A 89 -3.53 -8.92 23.77
N ALA A 90 -3.98 -9.49 24.90
CA ALA A 90 -4.37 -10.90 24.98
C ALA A 90 -5.57 -11.22 24.08
N LEU A 91 -6.57 -10.33 24.06
CA LEU A 91 -7.78 -10.52 23.26
C LEU A 91 -7.47 -10.51 21.76
N MET A 92 -6.63 -9.56 21.31
CA MET A 92 -6.20 -9.48 19.92
C MET A 92 -5.45 -10.74 19.48
N GLN A 93 -4.60 -11.30 20.34
CA GLN A 93 -3.88 -12.54 20.04
C GLN A 93 -4.81 -13.75 19.94
N ILE A 94 -5.78 -13.88 20.85
CA ILE A 94 -6.76 -14.98 20.82
C ILE A 94 -7.67 -14.84 19.58
N LEU A 95 -8.10 -13.63 19.22
CA LEU A 95 -8.90 -13.39 18.03
C LEU A 95 -8.14 -13.69 16.73
N LEU A 96 -6.86 -13.29 16.65
CA LEU A 96 -5.99 -13.65 15.53
C LEU A 96 -5.79 -15.17 15.46
N ALA A 97 -5.50 -15.84 16.58
CA ALA A 97 -5.35 -17.29 16.65
C ALA A 97 -6.64 -18.01 16.21
N ARG A 98 -7.82 -17.45 16.55
CA ARG A 98 -9.10 -17.97 16.07
C ARG A 98 -9.21 -17.89 14.55
N CYS A 99 -8.84 -16.77 13.93
CA CYS A 99 -8.82 -16.65 12.47
C CYS A 99 -7.87 -17.68 11.83
N ILE A 100 -6.69 -17.89 12.43
CA ILE A 100 -5.70 -18.86 11.96
C ILE A 100 -6.24 -20.30 12.06
N SER A 101 -6.90 -20.63 13.18
CA SER A 101 -7.53 -21.96 13.38
C SER A 101 -8.60 -22.29 12.34
N LEU A 102 -9.16 -21.28 11.68
CA LEU A 102 -10.17 -21.39 10.64
C LEU A 102 -9.58 -21.42 9.21
N GLY A 103 -8.27 -21.56 9.08
CA GLY A 103 -7.57 -21.74 7.81
C GLY A 103 -6.88 -20.49 7.28
N ALA A 104 -6.89 -19.36 8.00
CA ALA A 104 -6.00 -18.26 7.67
C ALA A 104 -4.55 -18.56 8.07
N ARG A 105 -3.58 -18.01 7.34
CA ARG A 105 -2.18 -17.94 7.74
C ARG A 105 -1.90 -16.56 8.35
N GLN A 106 -0.94 -16.46 9.28
CA GLN A 106 -0.46 -15.16 9.71
C GLN A 106 0.22 -14.41 8.53
N ALA A 107 -0.18 -13.17 8.29
CA ALA A 107 0.37 -12.36 7.20
C ALA A 107 1.85 -12.01 7.42
N GLU A 108 2.63 -11.96 6.33
CA GLU A 108 4.00 -11.42 6.33
C GLU A 108 3.99 -9.88 6.46
N PRO A 109 5.10 -9.26 6.89
CA PRO A 109 5.23 -7.81 6.88
C PRO A 109 4.93 -7.20 5.51
N GLY A 110 4.01 -6.24 5.46
CA GLY A 110 3.61 -5.56 4.23
C GLY A 110 2.76 -6.39 3.27
N GLU A 111 2.36 -7.62 3.63
CA GLU A 111 1.70 -8.54 2.69
C GLU A 111 0.35 -8.01 2.18
N PHE A 112 -0.44 -7.34 3.02
CA PHE A 112 -1.70 -6.71 2.58
C PHE A 112 -1.46 -5.67 1.48
N THR A 113 -0.46 -4.79 1.65
CA THR A 113 -0.10 -3.78 0.66
C THR A 113 0.50 -4.41 -0.59
N ARG A 114 1.33 -5.47 -0.44
CA ARG A 114 1.85 -6.26 -1.55
C ARG A 114 0.72 -6.85 -2.39
N ARG A 115 -0.31 -7.41 -1.76
CA ARG A 115 -1.49 -7.94 -2.47
C ARG A 115 -2.29 -6.83 -3.15
N ALA A 116 -2.45 -5.68 -2.51
CA ALA A 116 -3.09 -4.52 -3.13
C ALA A 116 -2.37 -4.09 -4.42
N TYR A 117 -1.03 -4.07 -4.39
CA TYR A 117 -0.21 -3.82 -5.59
C TYR A 117 -0.40 -4.89 -6.66
N LEU A 118 -0.31 -6.17 -6.30
CA LEU A 118 -0.46 -7.30 -7.23
C LEU A 118 -1.87 -7.41 -7.85
N ASN A 119 -2.89 -6.86 -7.18
CA ASN A 119 -4.28 -6.83 -7.64
C ASN A 119 -4.67 -5.47 -8.25
N ASP A 120 -3.69 -4.70 -8.73
CA ASP A 120 -3.88 -3.42 -9.43
C ASP A 120 -4.71 -2.38 -8.64
N LYS A 121 -4.71 -2.48 -7.29
CA LYS A 121 -5.39 -1.50 -6.43
C LYS A 121 -4.59 -0.21 -6.27
N MET A 122 -3.28 -0.31 -6.44
CA MET A 122 -2.31 0.77 -6.35
C MET A 122 -1.04 0.37 -7.12
N ASP A 123 -0.27 1.33 -7.59
CA ASP A 123 1.06 1.06 -8.16
C ASP A 123 2.14 0.95 -7.07
N LEU A 124 3.38 0.67 -7.50
CA LEU A 124 4.50 0.46 -6.57
C LEU A 124 4.84 1.72 -5.76
N ALA A 125 4.80 2.91 -6.38
CA ALA A 125 5.11 4.16 -5.70
C ALA A 125 4.04 4.49 -4.66
N GLN A 126 2.77 4.20 -4.96
CA GLN A 126 1.68 4.31 -3.99
C GLN A 126 1.83 3.29 -2.85
N ALA A 127 2.22 2.04 -3.13
CA ALA A 127 2.47 1.02 -2.12
C ALA A 127 3.60 1.41 -1.16
N GLU A 128 4.70 1.96 -1.67
CA GLU A 128 5.79 2.51 -0.84
C GLU A 128 5.30 3.70 0.00
N ALA A 129 4.49 4.58 -0.59
CA ALA A 129 3.94 5.74 0.11
C ALA A 129 3.05 5.36 1.30
N VAL A 130 2.44 4.16 1.35
CA VAL A 130 1.71 3.68 2.53
C VAL A 130 2.63 3.63 3.75
N ALA A 131 3.84 3.07 3.61
CA ALA A 131 4.80 3.00 4.70
C ALA A 131 5.30 4.39 5.10
N ASP A 132 5.48 5.28 4.13
CA ASP A 132 5.88 6.67 4.39
C ASP A 132 4.82 7.44 5.19
N VAL A 133 3.54 7.26 4.88
CA VAL A 133 2.44 7.89 5.63
C VAL A 133 2.43 7.40 7.07
N ILE A 134 2.60 6.09 7.30
CA ILE A 134 2.59 5.50 8.64
C ILE A 134 3.78 6.00 9.48
N ASN A 135 4.96 6.14 8.87
CA ASN A 135 6.20 6.50 9.56
C ASN A 135 6.49 8.02 9.61
N ALA A 136 5.64 8.86 9.02
CA ALA A 136 5.90 10.29 8.90
C ALA A 136 6.03 10.97 10.27
N ALA A 137 7.22 11.52 10.55
CA ALA A 137 7.52 12.24 11.80
C ALA A 137 7.23 13.75 11.74
N THR A 138 6.97 14.32 10.54
CA THR A 138 6.68 15.74 10.34
C THR A 138 5.43 15.93 9.50
N VAL A 139 4.78 17.10 9.64
CA VAL A 139 3.57 17.44 8.87
C VAL A 139 3.88 17.47 7.37
N GLU A 140 5.06 17.97 7.00
CA GLU A 140 5.54 18.07 5.63
C GLU A 140 5.78 16.69 5.02
N ALA A 141 6.41 15.76 5.77
CA ALA A 141 6.60 14.38 5.34
C ALA A 141 5.25 13.68 5.14
N ALA A 142 4.30 13.84 6.06
CA ALA A 142 2.96 13.26 5.95
C ALA A 142 2.21 13.79 4.72
N LYS A 143 2.21 15.11 4.48
CA LYS A 143 1.61 15.72 3.28
C LYS A 143 2.26 15.21 1.99
N SER A 144 3.58 15.05 1.98
CA SER A 144 4.32 14.53 0.82
C SER A 144 3.97 13.07 0.52
N ALA A 145 3.92 12.23 1.56
CA ALA A 145 3.55 10.83 1.46
C ALA A 145 2.11 10.65 0.98
N VAL A 146 1.16 11.45 1.51
CA VAL A 146 -0.25 11.43 1.08
C VAL A 146 -0.40 11.78 -0.41
N ARG A 147 0.33 12.77 -0.93
CA ARG A 147 0.31 13.11 -2.38
C ARG A 147 0.85 11.98 -3.26
N SER A 148 1.88 11.28 -2.78
CA SER A 148 2.42 10.11 -3.48
C SER A 148 1.42 8.96 -3.46
N LEU A 149 0.78 8.71 -2.31
CA LEU A 149 -0.28 7.72 -2.14
C LEU A 149 -1.52 8.02 -3.01
N SER A 150 -1.87 9.29 -3.21
CA SER A 150 -2.96 9.69 -4.12
C SER A 150 -2.63 9.53 -5.61
N GLY A 151 -1.40 9.11 -5.94
CA GLY A 151 -0.96 8.83 -7.30
C GLY A 151 -0.43 10.05 -8.06
N GLU A 152 -0.21 11.20 -7.41
CA GLU A 152 0.29 12.41 -8.09
C GLU A 152 1.68 12.16 -8.71
N PHE A 153 2.56 11.48 -7.96
CA PHE A 153 3.89 11.11 -8.46
C PHE A 153 3.78 10.16 -9.66
N SER A 154 2.95 9.12 -9.54
CA SER A 154 2.73 8.13 -10.58
C SER A 154 2.16 8.73 -11.86
N GLN A 155 1.19 9.64 -11.76
CA GLN A 155 0.64 10.36 -12.92
C GLN A 155 1.73 11.12 -13.66
N ARG A 156 2.65 11.76 -12.94
CA ARG A 156 3.76 12.51 -13.54
C ARG A 156 4.78 11.62 -14.24
N ILE A 157 5.10 10.46 -13.66
CA ILE A 157 5.97 9.46 -14.30
C ILE A 157 5.27 8.86 -15.53
N ASN A 158 3.98 8.52 -15.43
CA ASN A 158 3.23 7.99 -16.56
C ASN A 158 3.11 9.00 -17.71
N ALA A 159 2.98 10.29 -17.42
CA ALA A 159 3.02 11.33 -18.45
C ALA A 159 4.36 11.38 -19.20
N LEU A 160 5.49 11.21 -18.50
CA LEU A 160 6.81 11.10 -19.11
C LEU A 160 6.95 9.81 -19.93
N LEU A 161 6.45 8.69 -19.42
CA LEU A 161 6.44 7.41 -20.11
C LEU A 161 5.66 7.48 -21.43
N LEU A 162 4.49 8.11 -21.44
CA LEU A 162 3.70 8.29 -22.65
C LEU A 162 4.45 9.12 -23.71
N LYS A 163 5.18 10.17 -23.29
CA LYS A 163 6.01 10.97 -24.20
C LYS A 163 7.19 10.16 -24.76
N LEU A 164 7.79 9.28 -23.96
CA LEU A 164 8.86 8.39 -24.41
C LEU A 164 8.33 7.33 -25.39
N ILE A 165 7.15 6.78 -25.14
CA ILE A 165 6.48 5.85 -26.07
C ILE A 165 6.21 6.54 -27.40
N ASP A 166 5.69 7.79 -27.38
CA ASP A 166 5.47 8.58 -28.59
C ASP A 166 6.76 8.80 -29.37
N LEU A 167 7.84 9.17 -28.68
CA LEU A 167 9.15 9.36 -29.30
C LEU A 167 9.68 8.06 -29.93
N ARG A 168 9.52 6.93 -29.23
CA ARG A 168 9.94 5.62 -29.71
C ARG A 168 9.27 5.26 -31.04
N MET A 169 8.00 5.63 -31.26
CA MET A 169 7.31 5.34 -32.53
C MET A 169 8.05 5.92 -33.75
N TYR A 170 8.62 7.13 -33.64
CA TYR A 170 9.38 7.74 -34.75
C TYR A 170 10.71 7.04 -35.02
N VAL A 171 11.37 6.56 -33.96
CA VAL A 171 12.63 5.83 -34.09
C VAL A 171 12.39 4.46 -34.71
N GLU A 172 11.36 3.74 -34.27
CA GLU A 172 10.98 2.44 -34.86
C GLU A 172 10.60 2.60 -36.34
N ALA A 173 9.83 3.64 -36.70
CA ALA A 173 9.48 3.91 -38.11
C ALA A 173 10.72 4.12 -39.01
N CYS A 174 11.75 4.82 -38.51
CA CYS A 174 13.01 4.97 -39.26
C CYS A 174 13.76 3.65 -39.45
N LEU A 175 13.68 2.75 -38.47
CA LEU A 175 14.34 1.44 -38.52
C LEU A 175 13.60 0.47 -39.45
N ASP A 176 12.27 0.51 -39.44
CA ASP A 176 11.42 -0.38 -40.23
C ASP A 176 11.35 0.05 -41.72
N PHE A 177 11.45 1.34 -42.02
CA PHE A 177 11.31 1.90 -43.37
C PHE A 177 12.52 2.76 -43.82
N PRO A 178 13.74 2.19 -43.88
CA PRO A 178 14.96 2.95 -44.18
C PRO A 178 15.05 3.43 -45.64
N GLU A 179 14.26 2.86 -46.55
CA GLU A 179 14.25 3.22 -47.98
C GLU A 179 13.28 4.37 -48.30
N GLU A 180 12.42 4.76 -47.36
CA GLU A 180 11.52 5.89 -47.58
C GLU A 180 12.29 7.22 -47.52
N GLU A 181 12.00 8.13 -48.45
CA GLU A 181 12.58 9.49 -48.46
C GLU A 181 12.05 10.38 -47.32
N ILE A 182 11.22 9.83 -46.44
CA ILE A 182 10.61 10.52 -45.31
C ILE A 182 11.55 10.46 -44.09
N ASP A 183 12.08 11.61 -43.69
CA ASP A 183 12.82 11.75 -42.44
C ASP A 183 11.85 11.86 -41.25
N PHE A 184 11.46 10.70 -40.69
CA PHE A 184 10.55 10.63 -39.54
C PHE A 184 11.15 11.26 -38.27
N ILE A 185 12.48 11.35 -38.14
CA ILE A 185 13.14 11.99 -36.98
C ILE A 185 12.90 13.50 -37.02
N THR A 186 13.13 14.11 -38.18
CA THR A 186 12.92 15.55 -38.38
C THR A 186 11.44 15.90 -38.35
N GLN A 187 10.59 15.14 -39.05
CA GLN A 187 9.13 15.36 -39.02
C GLN A 187 8.55 15.20 -37.61
N GLY A 188 9.03 14.20 -36.85
CA GLY A 188 8.61 13.96 -35.48
C GLY A 188 9.15 14.97 -34.46
N ARG A 189 10.05 15.87 -34.87
CA ARG A 189 10.78 16.82 -34.00
C ARG A 189 11.41 16.12 -32.80
N VAL A 190 11.97 14.93 -33.04
CA VAL A 190 12.43 14.00 -32.00
C VAL A 190 13.42 14.66 -31.03
N GLY A 191 14.38 15.43 -31.54
CA GLY A 191 15.37 16.13 -30.71
C GLY A 191 14.74 17.13 -29.74
N GLU A 192 13.73 17.89 -30.19
CA GLU A 192 13.03 18.85 -29.32
C GLU A 192 12.17 18.14 -28.27
N LYS A 193 11.43 17.10 -28.67
CA LYS A 193 10.63 16.27 -27.75
C LYS A 193 11.52 15.64 -26.68
N LEU A 194 12.67 15.10 -27.07
CA LEU A 194 13.64 14.53 -26.13
C LEU A 194 14.17 15.58 -25.14
N ALA A 195 14.55 16.76 -25.63
CA ALA A 195 15.01 17.85 -24.77
C ALA A 195 13.94 18.27 -23.75
N ALA A 196 12.67 18.32 -24.15
CA ALA A 196 11.55 18.60 -23.26
C ALA A 196 11.37 17.51 -22.18
N ILE A 197 11.44 16.24 -22.56
CA ILE A 197 11.36 15.10 -21.61
C ILE A 197 12.50 15.18 -20.59
N ILE A 198 13.74 15.45 -21.04
CA ILE A 198 14.90 15.62 -20.15
C ILE A 198 14.69 16.76 -19.17
N ALA A 199 14.18 17.90 -19.63
CA ALA A 199 13.91 19.06 -18.76
C ALA A 199 12.85 18.73 -17.70
N GLU A 200 11.76 18.05 -18.08
CA GLU A 200 10.72 17.63 -17.14
C GLU A 200 11.22 16.58 -16.14
N LEU A 201 12.05 15.64 -16.58
CA LEU A 201 12.68 14.64 -15.72
C LEU A 201 13.63 15.29 -14.71
N ASN A 202 14.43 16.27 -15.13
CA ASN A 202 15.26 17.07 -14.22
C ASN A 202 14.42 17.81 -13.16
N ALA A 203 13.26 18.34 -13.54
CA ALA A 203 12.34 18.95 -12.59
C ALA A 203 11.72 17.93 -11.61
N VAL A 204 11.60 16.66 -12.00
CA VAL A 204 11.22 15.57 -11.09
C VAL A 204 12.36 15.30 -10.10
N PHE A 205 13.61 15.15 -10.57
CA PHE A 205 14.76 14.92 -9.69
C PHE A 205 14.95 16.00 -8.63
N VAL A 206 14.82 17.28 -9.01
CA VAL A 206 14.94 18.40 -8.07
C VAL A 206 13.89 18.30 -6.96
N LYS A 207 12.62 18.03 -7.32
CA LYS A 207 11.54 17.89 -6.34
C LYS A 207 11.68 16.64 -5.47
N ALA A 208 12.10 15.51 -6.07
CA ALA A 208 12.33 14.26 -5.35
C ALA A 208 13.44 14.40 -4.30
N LYS A 209 14.53 15.11 -4.62
CA LYS A 209 15.62 15.38 -3.66
C LYS A 209 15.12 16.14 -2.43
N GLN A 210 14.26 17.13 -2.62
CA GLN A 210 13.62 17.85 -1.51
C GLN A 210 12.69 16.93 -0.71
N GLY A 211 11.93 16.05 -1.37
CA GLY A 211 11.09 15.05 -0.72
C GLY A 211 11.87 14.03 0.10
N SER A 212 13.03 13.58 -0.37
CA SER A 212 13.93 12.64 0.33
C SER A 212 14.44 13.24 1.64
N LEU A 213 14.88 14.50 1.62
CA LEU A 213 15.33 15.23 2.82
C LEU A 213 14.23 15.37 3.87
N LEU A 214 12.99 15.62 3.45
CA LEU A 214 11.85 15.71 4.37
C LEU A 214 11.49 14.35 4.99
N ARG A 215 11.76 13.25 4.28
CA ARG A 215 11.46 11.88 4.71
C ARG A 215 12.51 11.34 5.69
N GLU A 216 13.78 11.47 5.33
CA GLU A 216 14.91 10.96 6.14
C GLU A 216 15.24 11.87 7.33
N GLY A 217 14.81 13.14 7.27
CA GLY A 217 15.20 14.14 8.24
C GLY A 217 16.65 14.60 8.03
N ILE A 218 17.20 15.26 9.05
CA ILE A 218 18.60 15.73 9.03
C ILE A 218 19.38 14.91 10.04
N ASN A 219 20.43 14.23 9.58
CA ASN A 219 21.40 13.59 10.46
C ASN A 219 22.29 14.65 11.09
N VAL A 220 22.06 14.97 12.36
CA VAL A 220 22.88 15.90 13.14
C VAL A 220 23.84 15.10 14.00
N VAL A 221 25.14 15.31 13.80
CA VAL A 221 26.18 14.71 14.64
C VAL A 221 26.65 15.74 15.66
N LEU A 222 26.48 15.44 16.95
CA LEU A 222 26.98 16.27 18.04
C LEU A 222 28.42 15.87 18.38
N VAL A 223 29.39 16.71 17.98
CA VAL A 223 30.83 16.49 18.21
C VAL A 223 31.37 17.49 19.24
N GLY A 224 32.22 17.02 20.14
CA GLY A 224 32.83 17.85 21.17
C GLY A 224 33.70 17.04 22.15
N GLN A 225 34.57 17.71 22.89
CA GLN A 225 35.49 17.09 23.87
C GLN A 225 34.75 16.36 25.00
N PRO A 226 35.39 15.42 25.74
CA PRO A 226 34.78 14.81 26.93
C PRO A 226 34.22 15.88 27.89
N ASN A 227 33.04 15.61 28.49
CA ASN A 227 32.36 16.48 29.46
C ASN A 227 31.82 17.84 28.97
N VAL A 228 31.72 18.09 27.66
CA VAL A 228 31.12 19.35 27.12
C VAL A 228 29.58 19.32 26.98
N GLY A 229 28.90 18.41 27.66
CA GLY A 229 27.43 18.34 27.62
C GLY A 229 26.82 17.68 26.38
N LYS A 230 27.56 16.81 25.66
CA LYS A 230 27.02 16.05 24.50
C LYS A 230 25.84 15.11 24.83
N SER A 231 25.60 14.87 26.11
CA SER A 231 24.60 13.92 26.62
C SER A 231 23.65 14.56 27.62
N SER A 232 23.66 15.90 27.72
CA SER A 232 22.87 16.71 28.66
C SER A 232 21.87 17.54 27.88
#